data_AF-A0A843WSK9-F1
#
_entry.id   AF-A0A843WSK9-F1
#
_cell.length_a   1.000
_cell.length_b   1.000
_cell.length_c   1.000
_cell.angle_alpha   90.00
_cell.angle_beta   90.00
_cell.angle_gamma   90.00
#
_symmetry.space_group_name_H-M   'P 1'
#
loop_
_entity.id
_entity.type
_entity.pdbx_description
1 polymer ?
#
loop_
_entity_poly.entity_id
_entity_poly.type
_entity_poly.pdbx_seq_one_letter_code
_entity_poly.pdbx_strand_id
1 'polypeptide(L)'
;VVWREVARRTQSGVGQLRDVHQFARWDRQWPYRGNIPAQPSDASQLIPQHNYKLDAHALNARHPGEFECREFRESILGVMPHRWDRREDTSLQLAHFRRHKRKALKKPTGKSTTSFLHAPVETHAPGKDSSNKIATVIGKAAKYASSAKTKKRMTYYPTITNHTQLWWVPNVVVAHEKEGIEAVHLATGRTICKLHLPEGGLHADVNGDGVLDHVQAVGGNGAEQTVVSGSMEVLRPCWAVATSGVPVREQLFNVSICHHTHFNLFQHGDFARAFGRTTDTSMLEVATPILVPRDDGHKHRKGSHGDVVFLTSRGEVTAYSPGLHGQDALWRWQLLTGATWTNLPSPSGMMESLVVPTLKSFHLRAHDKQEVILAAGDQEAVVISPSGSLLASVELPASPTHALVLEDFNNDGLTDIILLTSSGVYGFVQTRQPGALFFSTLVGCLIVIMGIIFVSQHLNSISKGKPRTSGEYR
;
A
#
# COMPACT_ATOMS: atom_id res chain seq x y z
N VAL A 1 18.83 -1.88 9.10
CA VAL A 1 17.93 -3.01 9.46
C VAL A 1 18.54 -4.25 8.83
N VAL A 2 18.48 -5.42 9.47
CA VAL A 2 19.09 -6.64 8.90
C VAL A 2 18.13 -7.80 9.09
N TRP A 3 17.86 -8.56 8.02
CA TRP A 3 17.14 -9.82 8.13
C TRP A 3 18.13 -10.97 8.27
N ARG A 4 17.81 -11.95 9.13
CA ARG A 4 18.61 -13.17 9.30
C ARG A 4 17.74 -14.38 9.04
N GLU A 5 18.25 -15.39 8.33
CA GLU A 5 17.59 -16.69 8.22
C GLU A 5 17.51 -17.31 9.63
N VAL A 6 16.30 -17.64 10.08
CA VAL A 6 16.08 -18.25 11.41
C VAL A 6 15.42 -19.62 11.29
N ALA A 7 14.74 -19.91 10.19
CA ALA A 7 14.05 -21.17 10.00
C ALA A 7 14.17 -21.69 8.56
N ARG A 8 14.39 -23.01 8.46
CA ARG A 8 14.42 -23.76 7.21
C ARG A 8 13.61 -25.05 7.37
N ARG A 9 12.68 -25.30 6.46
CA ARG A 9 12.02 -26.60 6.33
C ARG A 9 12.25 -27.15 4.93
N THR A 10 13.15 -28.12 4.80
CA THR A 10 13.39 -28.84 3.55
C THR A 10 12.41 -30.00 3.40
N GLN A 11 12.06 -30.36 2.16
CA GLN A 11 11.18 -31.51 1.89
C GLN A 11 11.78 -32.87 2.29
N SER A 12 13.08 -32.94 2.63
CA SER A 12 13.83 -34.17 2.87
C SER A 12 14.25 -34.44 4.33
N GLY A 13 13.71 -33.76 5.34
CA GLY A 13 14.09 -34.07 6.73
C GLY A 13 13.15 -33.52 7.80
N VAL A 14 12.77 -34.38 8.74
CA VAL A 14 12.05 -34.02 9.97
C VAL A 14 12.98 -33.18 10.86
N GLY A 15 12.99 -31.88 10.61
CA GLY A 15 13.51 -30.87 11.53
C GLY A 15 12.50 -30.64 12.65
N GLN A 16 12.96 -30.80 13.89
CA GLN A 16 12.17 -30.87 15.11
C GLN A 16 11.42 -29.54 15.39
N LEU A 17 10.16 -29.48 15.00
CA LEU A 17 9.20 -28.48 15.49
C LEU A 17 8.93 -28.80 16.98
N ARG A 18 9.51 -28.01 17.89
CA ARG A 18 8.91 -27.83 19.22
C ARG A 18 8.17 -26.50 19.20
N ASP A 19 6.87 -26.61 19.46
CA ASP A 19 5.89 -25.56 19.73
C ASP A 19 5.59 -24.56 18.61
N VAL A 20 4.75 -24.98 17.67
CA VAL A 20 3.83 -24.07 16.97
C VAL A 20 2.43 -24.66 17.03
N HIS A 21 1.52 -23.88 17.61
CA HIS A 21 0.15 -24.25 17.93
C HIS A 21 -0.68 -24.67 16.72
N GLN A 22 -1.63 -25.57 16.99
CA GLN A 22 -2.67 -26.07 16.08
C GLN A 22 -3.32 -24.96 15.26
N PHE A 23 -3.28 -25.11 13.94
CA PHE A 23 -4.24 -24.45 13.05
C PHE A 23 -5.64 -24.96 13.39
N ALA A 24 -6.46 -24.10 14.00
CA ALA A 24 -7.87 -24.37 14.17
C ALA A 24 -8.53 -24.45 12.79
N ARG A 25 -8.95 -25.65 12.38
CA ARG A 25 -9.83 -25.85 11.24
C ARG A 25 -11.18 -25.20 11.58
N TRP A 26 -11.44 -24.04 10.98
CA TRP A 26 -12.77 -23.42 11.01
C TRP A 26 -13.66 -24.11 9.96
N ASP A 27 -14.32 -25.20 10.34
CA ASP A 27 -15.44 -25.74 9.57
C ASP A 27 -16.69 -24.88 9.84
N ARG A 28 -16.78 -23.72 9.20
CA ARG A 28 -18.06 -23.03 8.95
C ARG A 28 -18.27 -22.95 7.46
N GLN A 29 -18.98 -23.95 6.96
CA GLN A 29 -19.51 -23.96 5.61
C GLN A 29 -20.67 -22.95 5.57
N TRP A 30 -20.43 -21.78 4.98
CA TRP A 30 -21.51 -20.89 4.59
C TRP A 30 -22.24 -21.55 3.42
N PRO A 31 -23.58 -21.73 3.47
CA PRO A 31 -24.31 -22.21 2.33
C PRO A 31 -24.36 -21.09 1.27
N TYR A 32 -23.34 -21.01 0.43
CA TYR A 32 -23.40 -20.22 -0.80
C TYR A 32 -24.36 -20.93 -1.76
N ARG A 33 -25.62 -20.50 -1.78
CA ARG A 33 -26.57 -20.84 -2.85
C ARG A 33 -26.44 -19.83 -3.98
N GLY A 34 -25.31 -19.88 -4.69
CA GLY A 34 -25.23 -19.32 -6.02
C GLY A 34 -25.89 -20.30 -6.99
N ASN A 35 -27.03 -19.92 -7.56
CA ASN A 35 -27.53 -20.60 -8.74
C ASN A 35 -26.54 -20.28 -9.87
N ILE A 36 -25.68 -21.25 -10.23
CA ILE A 36 -24.81 -21.19 -11.39
C ILE A 36 -25.64 -21.71 -12.59
N PRO A 37 -26.18 -20.87 -13.49
CA PRO A 37 -26.38 -21.33 -14.85
C PRO A 37 -24.98 -21.49 -15.44
N ALA A 38 -24.57 -22.73 -15.69
CA ALA A 38 -23.39 -23.04 -16.48
C ALA A 38 -23.64 -22.52 -17.90
N GLN A 39 -23.17 -21.31 -18.22
CA GLN A 39 -22.99 -20.94 -19.61
C GLN A 39 -21.69 -21.58 -20.11
N PRO A 40 -21.74 -22.32 -21.23
CA PRO A 40 -20.56 -22.97 -21.77
C PRO A 40 -19.53 -21.92 -22.18
N SER A 41 -18.28 -22.21 -21.80
CA SER A 41 -17.07 -21.51 -22.21
C SER A 41 -16.88 -21.62 -23.72
N ASP A 42 -17.38 -20.63 -24.45
CA ASP A 42 -17.04 -20.45 -25.86
C ASP A 42 -16.26 -19.14 -26.00
N ALA A 43 -14.95 -19.23 -25.75
CA ALA A 43 -13.97 -18.15 -25.88
C ALA A 43 -13.79 -17.66 -27.33
N SER A 44 -14.64 -18.11 -28.26
CA SER A 44 -14.61 -17.81 -29.69
C SER A 44 -15.62 -16.73 -30.13
N GLN A 45 -16.49 -16.25 -29.24
CA GLN A 45 -17.46 -15.18 -29.57
C GLN A 45 -17.06 -13.77 -29.13
N LEU A 46 -15.90 -13.61 -28.47
CA LEU A 46 -15.31 -12.29 -28.20
C LEU A 46 -14.53 -11.77 -29.43
N ILE A 47 -15.17 -11.79 -30.60
CA ILE A 47 -14.71 -10.94 -31.71
C ILE A 47 -15.19 -9.52 -31.35
N PRO A 48 -14.30 -8.52 -31.32
CA PRO A 48 -14.64 -7.18 -30.88
C PRO A 48 -15.62 -6.54 -31.87
N GLN A 49 -16.92 -6.68 -31.63
CA GLN A 49 -17.89 -5.84 -32.31
C GLN A 49 -17.87 -4.48 -31.61
N HIS A 50 -17.66 -3.44 -32.41
CA HIS A 50 -17.45 -2.03 -32.07
C HIS A 50 -18.54 -1.33 -31.23
N ASN A 51 -19.17 -1.99 -30.26
CA ASN A 51 -20.30 -1.46 -29.51
C ASN A 51 -20.11 -1.65 -28.00
N TYR A 52 -19.18 -0.87 -27.44
CA TYR A 52 -18.89 -0.75 -26.01
C TYR A 52 -20.13 -0.56 -25.11
N LYS A 53 -21.26 -0.10 -25.67
CA LYS A 53 -22.53 0.04 -24.95
C LYS A 53 -23.23 -1.29 -24.68
N LEU A 54 -23.14 -2.27 -25.59
CA LEU A 54 -23.79 -3.57 -25.43
C LEU A 54 -23.04 -4.45 -24.41
N ASP A 55 -21.71 -4.45 -24.46
CA ASP A 55 -20.87 -5.19 -23.50
C ASP A 55 -20.96 -4.61 -22.09
N ALA A 56 -21.05 -3.28 -21.96
CA ALA A 56 -21.32 -2.65 -20.68
C ALA A 56 -22.67 -3.10 -20.11
N HIS A 57 -23.72 -3.27 -20.92
CA HIS A 57 -25.02 -3.75 -20.44
C HIS A 57 -25.01 -5.24 -20.08
N ALA A 58 -24.28 -6.09 -20.81
CA ALA A 58 -24.11 -7.51 -20.51
C ALA A 58 -23.28 -7.74 -19.23
N LEU A 59 -22.20 -6.98 -19.02
CA LEU A 59 -21.41 -6.97 -17.78
C LEU A 59 -22.16 -6.36 -16.59
N ASN A 60 -23.20 -5.54 -16.85
CA ASN A 60 -24.08 -4.95 -15.84
C ASN A 60 -25.36 -5.78 -15.60
N ALA A 61 -25.38 -7.08 -15.92
CA ALA A 61 -26.45 -7.98 -15.48
C ALA A 61 -26.41 -8.13 -13.95
N ARG A 62 -27.01 -7.16 -13.25
CA ARG A 62 -26.96 -7.02 -11.79
C ARG A 62 -27.90 -8.00 -11.12
N HIS A 63 -27.45 -8.60 -10.02
CA HIS A 63 -28.35 -9.33 -9.14
C HIS A 63 -29.29 -8.36 -8.40
N PRO A 64 -30.52 -8.77 -8.06
CA PRO A 64 -31.44 -7.95 -7.29
C PRO A 64 -30.82 -7.51 -5.95
N GLY A 65 -30.62 -6.19 -5.79
CA GLY A 65 -30.03 -5.58 -4.60
C GLY A 65 -28.58 -5.10 -4.75
N GLU A 66 -27.95 -5.35 -5.90
CA GLU A 66 -26.66 -4.75 -6.25
C GLU A 66 -26.82 -3.28 -6.63
N PHE A 67 -25.93 -2.45 -6.11
CA PHE A 67 -25.82 -1.03 -6.38
C PHE A 67 -24.63 -0.73 -7.30
N GLU A 68 -24.65 0.44 -7.92
CA GLU A 68 -23.47 0.92 -8.63
C GLU A 68 -22.34 1.22 -7.65
N CYS A 69 -21.14 0.70 -7.96
CA CYS A 69 -19.89 1.04 -7.26
C CYS A 69 -19.70 2.56 -7.10
N ARG A 70 -20.19 3.35 -8.07
CA ARG A 70 -20.16 4.82 -8.02
C ARG A 70 -20.88 5.40 -6.81
N GLU A 71 -21.93 4.75 -6.29
CA GLU A 71 -22.59 5.17 -5.05
C GLU A 71 -21.68 5.03 -3.83
N PHE A 72 -20.68 4.15 -3.89
CA PHE A 72 -19.71 3.89 -2.83
C PHE A 72 -18.32 4.41 -3.19
N ARG A 73 -18.21 5.36 -4.14
CA ARG A 73 -16.92 5.89 -4.67
C ARG A 73 -15.89 6.12 -3.56
N GLU A 74 -16.30 6.85 -2.53
CA GLU A 74 -15.45 7.13 -1.37
C GLU A 74 -14.94 5.85 -0.67
N SER A 75 -15.84 4.91 -0.39
CA SER A 75 -15.48 3.65 0.28
C SER A 75 -14.60 2.75 -0.60
N ILE A 76 -14.83 2.74 -1.92
CA ILE A 76 -14.01 2.00 -2.89
C ILE A 76 -12.58 2.55 -2.93
N LEU A 77 -12.41 3.87 -2.97
CA LEU A 77 -11.07 4.47 -2.90
C LEU A 77 -10.37 4.20 -1.57
N GLY A 78 -11.13 3.96 -0.50
CA GLY A 78 -10.59 3.62 0.82
C GLY A 78 -10.07 2.17 0.93
N VAL A 79 -10.35 1.32 -0.05
CA VAL A 79 -9.86 -0.06 -0.12
C VAL A 79 -8.81 -0.28 -1.20
N MET A 80 -8.41 0.80 -1.89
CA MET A 80 -7.28 0.83 -2.82
C MET A 80 -5.94 0.84 -2.07
N PRO A 81 -4.83 0.39 -2.70
CA PRO A 81 -4.71 -0.03 -4.11
C PRO A 81 -5.26 -1.43 -4.38
N HIS A 82 -5.74 -1.65 -5.61
CA HIS A 82 -6.02 -2.98 -6.14
C HIS A 82 -4.97 -3.36 -7.19
N ARG A 83 -4.42 -4.56 -7.03
CA ARG A 83 -3.50 -5.18 -7.98
C ARG A 83 -3.81 -6.68 -8.01
N TRP A 84 -3.73 -7.26 -9.20
CA TRP A 84 -3.88 -8.69 -9.37
C TRP A 84 -3.07 -9.12 -10.59
N ASP A 85 -2.04 -9.94 -10.36
CA ASP A 85 -1.26 -10.62 -11.39
C ASP A 85 -1.50 -12.12 -11.33
N ARG A 86 -1.61 -12.65 -10.10
CA ARG A 86 -1.66 -14.08 -9.84
C ARG A 86 -2.74 -14.42 -8.84
N ARG A 87 -3.06 -15.72 -8.76
CA ARG A 87 -4.04 -16.25 -7.82
C ARG A 87 -3.69 -15.93 -6.37
N GLU A 88 -2.41 -15.80 -6.04
CA GLU A 88 -1.95 -15.51 -4.69
C GLU A 88 -2.13 -14.04 -4.29
N ASP A 89 -2.40 -13.14 -5.25
CA ASP A 89 -2.73 -11.74 -4.98
C ASP A 89 -4.19 -11.56 -4.53
N THR A 90 -5.01 -12.62 -4.62
CA THR A 90 -6.38 -12.59 -4.11
C THR A 90 -6.38 -12.38 -2.61
N SER A 91 -7.02 -11.29 -2.17
CA SER A 91 -7.06 -10.89 -0.76
C SER A 91 -8.46 -10.49 -0.33
N LEU A 92 -8.77 -10.76 0.93
CA LEU A 92 -10.03 -10.40 1.57
C LEU A 92 -9.74 -9.42 2.69
N GLN A 93 -10.42 -8.27 2.69
CA GLN A 93 -10.28 -7.28 3.75
C GLN A 93 -11.63 -6.81 4.29
N LEU A 94 -11.67 -6.54 5.59
CA LEU A 94 -12.85 -5.99 6.24
C LEU A 94 -12.89 -4.47 6.03
N ALA A 95 -14.02 -3.95 5.56
CA ALA A 95 -14.18 -2.52 5.33
C ALA A 95 -15.56 -2.00 5.75
N HIS A 96 -15.65 -0.67 5.84
CA HIS A 96 -16.91 0.04 6.09
C HIS A 96 -17.35 0.82 4.85
N PHE A 97 -18.40 0.34 4.19
CA PHE A 97 -18.97 0.94 3.00
C PHE A 97 -20.11 1.88 3.35
N ARG A 98 -19.99 3.12 2.89
CA ARG A 98 -20.99 4.16 3.02
C ARG A 98 -21.30 4.75 1.67
N ARG A 99 -22.58 5.00 1.42
CA ARG A 99 -23.00 5.76 0.25
C ARG A 99 -22.38 7.16 0.28
N HIS A 100 -21.73 7.52 -0.81
CA HIS A 100 -21.20 8.83 -1.09
C HIS A 100 -22.34 9.85 -1.02
N LYS A 101 -22.13 10.89 -0.21
CA LYS A 101 -23.11 11.97 -0.08
C LYS A 101 -23.06 12.82 -1.34
N ARG A 102 -24.00 12.62 -2.26
CA ARG A 102 -24.24 13.60 -3.33
C ARG A 102 -24.52 14.94 -2.66
N LYS A 103 -23.67 15.95 -2.86
CA LYS A 103 -24.06 17.33 -2.54
C LYS A 103 -25.36 17.57 -3.31
N ALA A 104 -26.46 17.79 -2.61
CA ALA A 104 -27.68 18.25 -3.26
C ALA A 104 -27.27 19.51 -4.02
N LEU A 105 -27.34 19.48 -5.36
CA LEU A 105 -27.23 20.71 -6.13
C LEU A 105 -28.23 21.67 -5.49
N LYS A 106 -27.77 22.84 -5.06
CA LYS A 106 -28.66 23.92 -4.70
C LYS A 106 -29.60 24.06 -5.89
N LYS A 107 -30.87 23.71 -5.72
CA LYS A 107 -31.90 24.04 -6.71
C LYS A 107 -31.69 25.54 -7.02
N PRO A 108 -31.61 25.94 -8.29
CA PRO A 108 -31.64 27.37 -8.60
C PRO A 108 -32.89 27.91 -7.89
N THR A 109 -32.73 29.06 -7.23
CA THR A 109 -33.80 29.76 -6.51
C THR A 109 -34.86 30.23 -7.49
N GLY A 110 -35.70 29.28 -7.94
CA GLY A 110 -36.95 29.52 -8.63
C GLY A 110 -38.00 29.78 -7.56
N LYS A 111 -38.63 30.95 -7.66
CA LYS A 111 -39.68 31.48 -6.78
C LYS A 111 -40.68 30.39 -6.38
N SER A 112 -40.74 30.09 -5.09
CA SER A 112 -41.85 29.34 -4.51
C SER A 112 -43.08 30.22 -4.57
N THR A 113 -44.03 29.86 -5.42
CA THR A 113 -45.41 30.33 -5.30
C THR A 113 -45.93 29.94 -3.92
N THR A 114 -46.50 30.94 -3.25
CA THR A 114 -47.16 30.86 -1.95
C THR A 114 -48.25 29.80 -1.94
N SER A 115 -48.22 28.91 -0.96
CA SER A 115 -49.41 28.19 -0.50
C SER A 115 -49.48 28.34 1.01
N PHE A 116 -50.51 29.06 1.45
CA PHE A 116 -50.83 29.37 2.84
C PHE A 116 -51.39 28.13 3.52
N LEU A 117 -50.66 27.55 4.48
CA LEU A 117 -51.21 26.74 5.56
C LEU A 117 -50.31 26.93 6.79
N HIS A 118 -50.88 27.60 7.80
CA HIS A 118 -50.26 27.89 9.09
C HIS A 118 -49.92 26.58 9.84
N ALA A 119 -48.66 26.44 10.25
CA ALA A 119 -48.26 25.59 11.38
C ALA A 119 -47.46 26.48 12.36
N PRO A 120 -47.81 26.52 13.65
CA PRO A 120 -47.11 27.36 14.61
C PRO A 120 -45.74 26.78 14.93
N VAL A 121 -44.77 27.68 15.06
CA VAL A 121 -43.41 27.38 15.52
C VAL A 121 -43.45 27.22 17.03
N GLU A 122 -43.41 25.98 17.52
CA GLU A 122 -43.08 25.69 18.93
C GLU A 122 -41.56 25.62 19.08
N THR A 123 -40.96 26.74 19.45
CA THR A 123 -39.64 26.76 20.08
C THR A 123 -39.85 27.21 21.51
N HIS A 124 -39.78 26.27 22.48
CA HIS A 124 -39.09 26.36 23.77
C HIS A 124 -39.57 25.24 24.71
N ALA A 125 -38.63 24.56 25.38
CA ALA A 125 -38.94 23.66 26.49
C ALA A 125 -39.38 24.47 27.73
N PRO A 126 -40.28 23.95 28.58
CA PRO A 126 -40.89 24.73 29.66
C PRO A 126 -39.85 25.12 30.73
N GLY A 127 -39.91 26.37 31.20
CA GLY A 127 -39.19 26.82 32.41
C GLY A 127 -37.81 27.44 32.22
N LYS A 128 -37.53 28.08 31.08
CA LYS A 128 -36.25 28.76 30.84
C LYS A 128 -36.43 30.27 30.65
N ASP A 129 -36.45 31.01 31.74
CA ASP A 129 -36.50 32.47 31.72
C ASP A 129 -35.15 33.03 31.26
N SER A 130 -35.13 33.64 30.07
CA SER A 130 -33.94 34.23 29.44
C SER A 130 -33.58 35.61 30.00
N SER A 131 -34.28 36.10 31.02
CA SER A 131 -34.13 37.46 31.54
C SER A 131 -33.01 37.63 32.59
N ASN A 132 -32.51 36.54 33.18
CA ASN A 132 -31.50 36.62 34.24
C ASN A 132 -30.08 36.23 33.77
N LYS A 133 -29.21 37.23 33.65
CA LYS A 133 -27.80 37.09 33.22
C LYS A 133 -26.95 36.24 34.18
N ILE A 134 -27.36 36.10 35.44
CA ILE A 134 -26.65 35.30 36.45
C ILE A 134 -26.93 33.79 36.26
N ALA A 135 -28.17 33.42 35.92
CA ALA A 135 -28.56 32.02 35.68
C ALA A 135 -27.86 31.42 34.44
N THR A 136 -27.57 32.25 33.44
CA THR A 136 -26.87 31.83 32.22
C THR A 136 -25.37 31.60 32.43
N VAL A 137 -24.74 32.29 33.38
CA VAL A 137 -23.33 32.08 33.74
C VAL A 137 -23.18 30.83 34.63
N ILE A 138 -24.07 30.65 35.61
CA ILE A 138 -24.07 29.45 36.46
C ILE A 138 -24.37 28.18 35.63
N GLY A 139 -25.30 28.27 34.68
CA GLY A 139 -25.61 27.16 33.76
C GLY A 139 -24.46 26.80 32.80
N LYS A 140 -23.57 27.76 32.47
CA LYS A 140 -22.36 27.49 31.69
C LYS A 140 -21.27 26.84 32.54
N ALA A 141 -21.10 27.27 33.79
CA ALA A 141 -20.14 26.68 34.72
C ALA A 141 -20.50 25.23 35.12
N ALA A 142 -21.79 24.94 35.35
CA ALA A 142 -22.28 23.59 35.66
C ALA A 142 -22.10 22.60 34.48
N LYS A 143 -22.22 23.08 33.23
CA LYS A 143 -21.89 22.29 32.03
C LYS A 143 -20.39 22.03 31.88
N TYR A 144 -19.54 22.95 32.34
CA TYR A 144 -18.10 22.78 32.29
C TYR A 144 -17.60 21.81 33.37
N ALA A 145 -18.17 21.86 34.57
CA ALA A 145 -17.85 20.94 35.67
C ALA A 145 -18.32 19.49 35.42
N SER A 146 -19.44 19.29 34.69
CA SER A 146 -19.93 17.95 34.34
C SER A 146 -19.23 17.30 33.12
N SER A 147 -18.35 18.03 32.43
CA SER A 147 -17.59 17.55 31.26
C SER A 147 -16.35 16.72 31.63
N ALA A 148 -15.87 16.80 32.87
CA ALA A 148 -14.72 16.05 33.35
C ALA A 148 -15.10 14.61 33.76
N LYS A 149 -15.46 13.76 32.78
CA LYS A 149 -15.52 12.31 33.02
C LYS A 149 -14.15 11.68 32.79
N THR A 150 -13.56 11.19 33.88
CA THR A 150 -12.36 10.35 33.91
C THR A 150 -12.55 9.13 33.02
N LYS A 151 -11.73 8.99 31.97
CA LYS A 151 -11.75 7.81 31.08
C LYS A 151 -11.26 6.58 31.83
N LYS A 152 -12.18 5.77 32.37
CA LYS A 152 -11.89 4.35 32.59
C LYS A 152 -11.95 3.63 31.23
N ARG A 153 -10.85 2.98 30.83
CA ARG A 153 -10.82 2.06 29.68
C ARG A 153 -11.76 0.89 30.02
N MET A 154 -12.95 0.89 29.44
CA MET A 154 -13.73 -0.34 29.28
C MET A 154 -13.42 -0.91 27.90
N THR A 155 -12.98 -2.17 27.88
CA THR A 155 -12.80 -2.98 26.68
C THR A 155 -14.18 -3.36 26.16
N TYR A 156 -14.79 -2.48 25.37
CA TYR A 156 -16.09 -2.72 24.74
C TYR A 156 -15.88 -3.41 23.39
N TYR A 157 -16.32 -4.66 23.27
CA TYR A 157 -16.49 -5.34 21.99
C TYR A 157 -17.89 -4.99 21.47
N PRO A 158 -18.03 -4.21 20.37
CA PRO A 158 -19.35 -3.85 19.87
C PRO A 158 -20.03 -5.08 19.26
N THR A 159 -21.10 -5.54 19.89
CA THR A 159 -22.04 -6.49 19.27
C THR A 159 -22.74 -5.78 18.11
N ILE A 160 -22.57 -6.29 16.89
CA ILE A 160 -23.20 -5.75 15.67
C ILE A 160 -24.72 -5.90 15.83
N THR A 161 -25.42 -4.78 16.03
CA THR A 161 -26.89 -4.74 15.98
C THR A 161 -27.33 -3.80 14.87
N ASN A 162 -28.58 -3.90 14.44
CA ASN A 162 -29.15 -3.07 13.36
C ASN A 162 -29.09 -1.55 13.63
N HIS A 163 -28.71 -1.14 14.85
CA HIS A 163 -28.66 0.25 15.30
C HIS A 163 -27.26 0.74 15.69
N THR A 164 -26.19 -0.05 15.52
CA THR A 164 -24.83 0.43 15.81
C THR A 164 -24.34 1.37 14.70
N GLN A 165 -24.55 2.68 14.88
CA GLN A 165 -23.98 3.75 14.04
C GLN A 165 -22.51 4.04 14.38
N LEU A 166 -21.71 3.01 14.64
CA LEU A 166 -20.28 3.17 14.85
C LEU A 166 -19.59 3.11 13.49
N TRP A 167 -19.10 4.26 13.02
CA TRP A 167 -18.49 4.43 11.69
C TRP A 167 -17.24 3.58 11.45
N TRP A 168 -16.67 2.97 12.49
CA TRP A 168 -15.49 2.10 12.42
C TRP A 168 -15.81 0.60 12.37
N VAL A 169 -17.09 0.21 12.50
CA VAL A 169 -17.48 -1.21 12.47
C VAL A 169 -17.59 -1.65 11.01
N PRO A 170 -16.83 -2.66 10.56
CA PRO A 170 -16.94 -3.19 9.21
C PRO A 170 -18.37 -3.67 8.93
N ASN A 171 -18.89 -3.35 7.75
CA ASN A 171 -20.18 -3.84 7.26
C ASN A 171 -20.04 -4.68 5.98
N VAL A 172 -18.82 -4.74 5.41
CA VAL A 172 -18.53 -5.54 4.22
C VAL A 172 -17.21 -6.30 4.35
N VAL A 173 -17.14 -7.43 3.64
CA VAL A 173 -15.89 -8.03 3.19
C VAL A 173 -15.64 -7.53 1.77
N VAL A 174 -14.45 -7.03 1.50
CA VAL A 174 -14.01 -6.64 0.16
C VAL A 174 -13.04 -7.70 -0.33
N ALA A 175 -13.38 -8.32 -1.45
CA ALA A 175 -12.54 -9.26 -2.16
C ALA A 175 -11.82 -8.54 -3.31
N HIS A 176 -10.49 -8.67 -3.34
CA HIS A 176 -9.66 -8.29 -4.46
C HIS A 176 -9.41 -9.56 -5.28
N GLU A 177 -9.95 -9.62 -6.48
CA GLU A 177 -9.94 -10.79 -7.34
C GLU A 177 -9.41 -10.45 -8.73
N LYS A 178 -9.23 -11.49 -9.56
CA LYS A 178 -8.80 -11.35 -10.95
C LYS A 178 -9.64 -10.34 -11.74
N GLU A 179 -10.94 -10.39 -11.55
CA GLU A 179 -11.90 -9.57 -12.29
C GLU A 179 -12.06 -8.17 -11.70
N GLY A 180 -11.43 -7.88 -10.55
CA GLY A 180 -11.49 -6.58 -9.88
C GLY A 180 -11.91 -6.69 -8.42
N ILE A 181 -12.81 -5.81 -7.98
CA ILE A 181 -13.21 -5.70 -6.57
C ILE A 181 -14.68 -6.08 -6.39
N GLU A 182 -14.94 -6.97 -5.44
CA GLU A 182 -16.28 -7.33 -5.02
C GLU A 182 -16.51 -6.96 -3.55
N ALA A 183 -17.55 -6.19 -3.27
CA ALA A 183 -17.93 -5.84 -1.91
C ALA A 183 -19.15 -6.65 -1.47
N VAL A 184 -18.96 -7.52 -0.48
CA VAL A 184 -19.98 -8.44 0.03
C VAL A 184 -20.44 -8.00 1.42
N HIS A 185 -21.73 -7.81 1.61
CA HIS A 185 -22.30 -7.39 2.89
C HIS A 185 -22.15 -8.48 3.96
N LEU A 186 -21.50 -8.17 5.08
CA LEU A 186 -21.14 -9.13 6.12
C LEU A 186 -22.34 -9.88 6.72
N ALA A 187 -23.45 -9.19 6.95
CA ALA A 187 -24.60 -9.78 7.64
C ALA A 187 -25.51 -10.60 6.71
N THR A 188 -25.55 -10.27 5.41
CA THR A 188 -26.48 -10.91 4.46
C THR A 188 -25.79 -11.82 3.45
N GLY A 189 -24.47 -11.73 3.32
CA GLY A 189 -23.69 -12.44 2.30
C GLY A 189 -23.98 -11.98 0.86
N ARG A 190 -24.76 -10.90 0.67
CA ARG A 190 -25.10 -10.39 -0.66
C ARG A 190 -24.04 -9.44 -1.17
N THR A 191 -23.77 -9.51 -2.47
CA THR A 191 -22.99 -8.52 -3.21
C THR A 191 -23.67 -7.16 -3.13
N ILE A 192 -22.95 -6.16 -2.63
CA ILE A 192 -23.39 -4.77 -2.62
C ILE A 192 -23.04 -4.14 -3.95
N CYS A 193 -21.83 -4.36 -4.43
CA CYS A 193 -21.36 -3.84 -5.71
C CYS A 193 -20.11 -4.61 -6.16
N LYS A 194 -19.97 -4.79 -7.48
CA LYS A 194 -18.79 -5.38 -8.14
C LYS A 194 -18.21 -4.37 -9.12
N LEU A 195 -16.92 -4.05 -8.98
CA LEU A 195 -16.17 -3.16 -9.84
C LEU A 195 -15.20 -3.98 -10.67
N HIS A 196 -15.44 -4.04 -11.98
CA HIS A 196 -14.53 -4.73 -12.89
C HIS A 196 -13.27 -3.90 -13.10
N LEU A 197 -12.11 -4.49 -12.79
CA LEU A 197 -10.80 -3.88 -12.98
C LEU A 197 -9.93 -4.89 -13.74
N PRO A 198 -9.31 -4.50 -14.86
CA PRO A 198 -8.46 -5.40 -15.64
C PRO A 198 -7.26 -5.88 -14.82
N GLU A 199 -6.88 -7.14 -15.05
CA GLU A 199 -5.66 -7.74 -14.54
C GLU A 199 -4.39 -7.07 -15.11
N GLY A 200 -3.24 -7.28 -14.46
CA GLY A 200 -1.96 -6.86 -15.02
C GLY A 200 -1.65 -5.36 -14.87
N GLY A 201 -1.91 -4.78 -13.70
CA GLY A 201 -1.54 -3.40 -13.39
C GLY A 201 -1.93 -2.99 -11.98
N LEU A 202 -1.78 -1.70 -11.71
CA LEU A 202 -2.13 -1.06 -10.43
C LEU A 202 -3.36 -0.17 -10.62
N HIS A 203 -4.37 -0.36 -9.79
CA HIS A 203 -5.55 0.49 -9.72
C HIS A 203 -5.56 1.27 -8.40
N ALA A 204 -5.43 2.58 -8.47
CA ALA A 204 -5.43 3.46 -7.30
C ALA A 204 -5.73 4.91 -7.73
N ASP A 205 -6.06 5.77 -6.78
CA ASP A 205 -6.01 7.23 -6.99
C ASP A 205 -4.55 7.64 -6.90
N VAL A 206 -3.85 7.74 -8.03
CA VAL A 206 -2.40 7.98 -8.02
C VAL A 206 -2.14 9.46 -7.78
N ASN A 207 -2.87 10.32 -8.49
CA ASN A 207 -2.73 11.78 -8.43
C ASN A 207 -3.46 12.46 -7.26
N GLY A 208 -4.32 11.72 -6.52
CA GLY A 208 -5.02 12.22 -5.35
C GLY A 208 -6.27 13.07 -5.66
N ASP A 209 -6.79 13.03 -6.88
CA ASP A 209 -8.00 13.78 -7.29
C ASP A 209 -9.32 13.06 -6.92
N GLY A 210 -9.22 11.87 -6.37
CA GLY A 210 -10.34 11.04 -5.95
C GLY A 210 -10.99 10.27 -7.10
N VAL A 211 -10.40 10.24 -8.29
CA VAL A 211 -10.76 9.36 -9.41
C VAL A 211 -9.89 8.10 -9.31
N LEU A 212 -10.40 6.99 -9.84
CA LEU A 212 -9.63 5.76 -9.89
C LEU A 212 -8.76 5.78 -11.15
N ASP A 213 -7.47 5.63 -10.98
CA ASP A 213 -6.48 5.57 -12.05
C ASP A 213 -6.00 4.12 -12.24
N HIS A 214 -5.51 3.83 -13.44
CA HIS A 214 -4.91 2.56 -13.81
C HIS A 214 -3.50 2.79 -14.35
N VAL A 215 -2.52 2.12 -13.75
CA VAL A 215 -1.13 2.12 -14.20
C VAL A 215 -0.73 0.75 -14.72
N GLN A 216 -0.22 0.74 -15.93
CA GLN A 216 0.28 -0.45 -16.63
C GLN A 216 1.72 -0.23 -17.06
N ALA A 217 2.53 -1.28 -17.01
CA ALA A 217 3.90 -1.26 -17.49
C ALA A 217 4.15 -2.45 -18.42
N VAL A 218 4.87 -2.20 -19.53
CA VAL A 218 5.05 -3.18 -20.61
C VAL A 218 6.52 -3.57 -20.76
N GLY A 219 6.75 -4.88 -20.78
CA GLY A 219 8.04 -5.51 -21.05
C GLY A 219 8.29 -5.79 -22.53
N GLY A 220 9.38 -6.51 -22.82
CA GLY A 220 9.82 -6.94 -24.15
C GLY A 220 9.08 -8.13 -24.71
N ASN A 221 8.60 -9.04 -23.86
CA ASN A 221 8.02 -10.31 -24.26
C ASN A 221 6.60 -10.15 -24.83
N GLY A 222 6.50 -9.59 -26.04
CA GLY A 222 5.60 -10.03 -27.12
C GLY A 222 4.08 -10.02 -26.93
N ALA A 223 3.53 -9.70 -25.76
CA ALA A 223 2.13 -9.33 -25.68
C ALA A 223 2.06 -7.88 -26.16
N GLU A 224 1.55 -7.65 -27.38
CA GLU A 224 0.95 -6.38 -27.76
C GLU A 224 -0.16 -6.09 -26.75
N GLN A 225 0.20 -5.60 -25.57
CA GLN A 225 -0.76 -5.17 -24.58
C GLN A 225 -1.31 -3.86 -25.10
N THR A 226 -2.43 -3.97 -25.80
CA THR A 226 -3.27 -2.82 -26.11
C THR A 226 -3.62 -2.16 -24.78
N VAL A 227 -3.24 -0.90 -24.63
CA VAL A 227 -3.63 -0.13 -23.45
C VAL A 227 -5.15 -0.15 -23.34
N VAL A 228 -5.67 -0.34 -22.13
CA VAL A 228 -7.11 -0.31 -21.82
C VAL A 228 -7.79 1.03 -22.23
N SER A 229 -7.00 2.03 -22.63
CA SER A 229 -7.41 3.36 -23.10
C SER A 229 -8.23 3.44 -24.39
N GLY A 230 -8.48 2.33 -25.10
CA GLY A 230 -9.14 2.40 -26.42
C GLY A 230 -8.30 3.12 -27.50
N SER A 231 -7.03 3.37 -27.21
CA SER A 231 -6.01 3.77 -28.18
C SER A 231 -5.36 2.51 -28.74
N MET A 232 -5.30 2.38 -30.07
CA MET A 232 -4.61 1.27 -30.77
C MET A 232 -3.07 1.38 -30.70
N GLU A 233 -2.52 2.29 -29.90
CA GLU A 233 -1.07 2.45 -29.80
C GLU A 233 -0.45 1.34 -28.94
N VAL A 234 0.33 0.47 -29.61
CA VAL A 234 1.15 -0.56 -28.96
C VAL A 234 2.25 0.12 -28.15
N LEU A 235 2.29 -0.15 -26.85
CA LEU A 235 3.36 0.37 -26.00
C LEU A 235 4.70 -0.25 -26.37
N ARG A 236 5.72 0.60 -26.42
CA ARG A 236 7.10 0.14 -26.61
C ARG A 236 7.50 -0.69 -25.38
N PRO A 237 8.36 -1.71 -25.54
CA PRO A 237 9.02 -2.33 -24.41
C PRO A 237 9.64 -1.28 -23.51
N CYS A 238 9.62 -1.50 -22.20
CA CYS A 238 10.22 -0.61 -21.21
C CYS A 238 9.47 0.73 -21.02
N TRP A 239 8.16 0.75 -21.21
CA TRP A 239 7.31 1.92 -21.00
C TRP A 239 6.22 1.65 -19.98
N ALA A 240 5.83 2.70 -19.25
CA ALA A 240 4.72 2.69 -18.31
C ALA A 240 3.74 3.82 -18.63
N VAL A 241 2.45 3.49 -18.58
CA VAL A 241 1.35 4.41 -18.83
C VAL A 241 0.42 4.43 -17.64
N ALA A 242 0.06 5.63 -17.20
CA ALA A 242 -1.02 5.84 -16.24
C ALA A 242 -2.20 6.52 -16.92
N THR A 243 -3.40 6.05 -16.62
CA THR A 243 -4.66 6.55 -17.16
C THR A 243 -5.64 6.82 -16.03
N SER A 244 -6.52 7.80 -16.19
CA SER A 244 -7.53 8.14 -15.18
C SER A 244 -8.94 7.78 -15.67
N GLY A 245 -9.73 7.21 -14.75
CA GLY A 245 -11.13 6.87 -14.93
C GLY A 245 -11.38 5.40 -15.25
N VAL A 246 -12.55 4.90 -14.79
CA VAL A 246 -13.09 3.58 -15.15
C VAL A 246 -14.52 3.78 -15.68
N PRO A 247 -14.76 3.69 -17.01
CA PRO A 247 -13.79 3.47 -18.10
C PRO A 247 -12.83 4.66 -18.27
N VAL A 248 -11.71 4.43 -18.96
CA VAL A 248 -10.62 5.39 -19.15
C VAL A 248 -11.11 6.67 -19.84
N ARG A 249 -10.65 7.82 -19.35
CA ARG A 249 -11.04 9.15 -19.84
C ARG A 249 -9.85 10.00 -20.28
N GLU A 250 -8.73 9.85 -19.59
CA GLU A 250 -7.56 10.70 -19.74
C GLU A 250 -6.30 9.87 -19.50
N GLN A 251 -5.21 10.22 -20.18
CA GLN A 251 -3.89 9.69 -19.90
C GLN A 251 -3.14 10.66 -18.99
N LEU A 252 -2.70 10.18 -17.83
CA LEU A 252 -1.99 10.99 -16.84
C LEU A 252 -0.52 11.18 -17.22
N PHE A 253 0.16 10.08 -17.59
CA PHE A 253 1.55 10.14 -18.03
C PHE A 253 1.95 8.93 -18.87
N ASN A 254 3.06 9.10 -19.59
CA ASN A 254 3.74 8.07 -20.34
C ASN A 254 5.26 8.20 -20.18
N VAL A 255 5.91 7.20 -19.59
CA VAL A 255 7.33 7.30 -19.19
C VAL A 255 8.12 6.03 -19.48
N SER A 256 9.43 6.18 -19.71
CA SER A 256 10.37 5.06 -19.79
C SER A 256 10.76 4.55 -18.39
N ILE A 257 10.87 3.23 -18.21
CA ILE A 257 11.18 2.64 -16.89
C ILE A 257 12.61 2.10 -16.73
N CYS A 258 13.34 1.82 -17.82
CA CYS A 258 14.67 1.19 -17.76
C CYS A 258 15.82 2.20 -17.79
N HIS A 259 15.65 3.36 -18.40
CA HIS A 259 16.70 4.37 -18.44
C HIS A 259 16.08 5.77 -18.33
N HIS A 260 16.37 6.47 -17.23
CA HIS A 260 16.14 7.89 -17.13
C HIS A 260 17.42 8.66 -17.47
N THR A 261 17.44 9.37 -18.60
CA THR A 261 18.45 10.39 -18.88
C THR A 261 17.84 11.76 -18.59
N HIS A 262 18.53 12.60 -17.81
CA HIS A 262 18.05 13.94 -17.41
C HIS A 262 17.73 14.88 -18.59
N PHE A 263 18.17 14.55 -19.79
CA PHE A 263 17.89 15.28 -21.02
C PHE A 263 16.79 14.59 -21.84
N ASN A 264 15.53 14.79 -21.46
CA ASN A 264 14.36 14.52 -22.31
C ASN A 264 14.25 15.51 -23.48
N LEU A 265 15.38 15.89 -24.12
CA LEU A 265 15.38 16.86 -25.22
C LEU A 265 15.18 16.19 -26.60
N PHE A 266 15.23 14.86 -26.67
CA PHE A 266 15.04 14.13 -27.92
C PHE A 266 14.20 12.88 -27.67
N GLN A 267 13.02 12.82 -28.30
CA GLN A 267 12.32 11.56 -28.55
C GLN A 267 13.35 10.59 -29.15
N HIS A 268 13.76 9.57 -28.40
CA HIS A 268 14.79 8.62 -28.81
C HIS A 268 14.21 7.67 -29.86
N GLY A 269 14.06 8.19 -31.08
CA GLY A 269 13.91 7.45 -32.33
C GLY A 269 15.21 7.36 -33.13
N ASP A 270 16.16 8.29 -32.96
CA ASP A 270 17.20 8.49 -34.00
C ASP A 270 18.66 8.30 -33.58
N PHE A 271 19.01 8.07 -32.29
CA PHE A 271 20.43 7.96 -31.87
C PHE A 271 20.91 6.54 -31.48
N ALA A 272 20.05 5.52 -31.50
CA ALA A 272 20.46 4.14 -31.21
C ALA A 272 21.36 3.48 -32.28
N ARG A 273 21.78 4.22 -33.33
CA ARG A 273 22.74 3.73 -34.34
C ARG A 273 24.20 4.10 -34.08
N ALA A 274 24.52 4.97 -33.11
CA ALA A 274 25.87 5.55 -33.03
C ALA A 274 26.82 4.91 -32.00
N PHE A 275 26.35 4.18 -30.99
CA PHE A 275 27.23 3.56 -29.98
C PHE A 275 26.76 2.16 -29.55
N GLY A 276 26.97 1.16 -30.42
CA GLY A 276 27.42 -0.21 -30.10
C GLY A 276 26.75 -1.10 -29.05
N ARG A 277 25.70 -0.69 -28.33
CA ARG A 277 24.93 -1.55 -27.40
C ARG A 277 23.44 -1.32 -27.60
N THR A 278 22.86 -1.98 -28.59
CA THR A 278 21.42 -2.26 -28.60
C THR A 278 21.16 -3.20 -27.42
N THR A 279 20.79 -2.66 -26.26
CA THR A 279 20.33 -3.50 -25.16
C THR A 279 19.05 -4.16 -25.63
N ASP A 280 19.09 -5.47 -25.84
CA ASP A 280 17.97 -6.23 -26.35
C ASP A 280 16.79 -6.12 -25.36
N THR A 281 15.84 -5.24 -25.68
CA THR A 281 14.65 -4.98 -24.86
C THR A 281 13.56 -6.00 -25.13
N SER A 282 13.73 -6.90 -26.10
CA SER A 282 12.75 -7.92 -26.47
C SER A 282 12.52 -8.98 -25.38
N MET A 283 13.42 -9.10 -24.41
CA MET A 283 13.35 -10.10 -23.32
C MET A 283 13.10 -9.49 -21.94
N LEU A 284 12.72 -8.21 -21.88
CA LEU A 284 12.51 -7.52 -20.62
C LEU A 284 11.19 -7.95 -19.98
N GLU A 285 11.20 -8.29 -18.69
CA GLU A 285 9.97 -8.46 -17.92
C GLU A 285 9.85 -7.33 -16.90
N VAL A 286 8.61 -7.01 -16.53
CA VAL A 286 8.30 -5.94 -15.58
C VAL A 286 7.33 -6.51 -14.56
N ALA A 287 7.67 -6.38 -13.28
CA ALA A 287 6.76 -6.77 -12.20
C ALA A 287 5.58 -5.79 -12.11
N THR A 288 4.43 -6.24 -11.60
CA THR A 288 3.28 -5.35 -11.42
C THR A 288 3.63 -4.14 -10.56
N PRO A 289 3.30 -2.91 -10.99
CA PRO A 289 3.67 -1.70 -10.28
C PRO A 289 3.00 -1.61 -8.91
N ILE A 290 3.62 -0.84 -8.01
CA ILE A 290 3.08 -0.56 -6.67
C ILE A 290 2.94 0.93 -6.43
N LEU A 291 2.00 1.28 -5.54
CA LEU A 291 1.88 2.64 -5.01
C LEU A 291 2.58 2.71 -3.66
N VAL A 292 3.49 3.67 -3.49
CA VAL A 292 4.09 3.99 -2.20
C VAL A 292 3.45 5.28 -1.70
N PRO A 293 2.66 5.23 -0.61
CA PRO A 293 1.96 6.40 -0.11
C PRO A 293 2.93 7.54 0.23
N ARG A 294 2.54 8.75 -0.18
CA ARG A 294 3.32 9.95 0.10
C ARG A 294 2.55 10.89 1.00
N ASP A 295 3.23 11.37 2.04
CA ASP A 295 2.75 12.47 2.86
C ASP A 295 3.17 13.79 2.19
N ASP A 296 2.24 14.41 1.48
CA ASP A 296 2.38 15.73 0.89
C ASP A 296 1.81 16.84 1.79
N GLY A 297 1.46 16.51 3.04
CA GLY A 297 0.83 17.43 3.98
C GLY A 297 -0.65 17.70 3.70
N HIS A 298 -1.20 17.14 2.62
CA HIS A 298 -2.63 17.17 2.33
C HIS A 298 -3.31 15.93 2.90
N LYS A 299 -4.59 16.09 3.29
CA LYS A 299 -5.39 14.98 3.79
C LYS A 299 -5.92 14.15 2.62
N HIS A 300 -5.05 13.35 2.03
CA HIS A 300 -5.46 12.26 1.15
C HIS A 300 -6.00 11.10 1.99
N ARG A 301 -6.80 10.23 1.37
CA ARG A 301 -7.18 8.98 2.03
C ARG A 301 -5.93 8.10 2.05
N LYS A 302 -5.81 7.25 3.07
CA LYS A 302 -4.68 6.31 3.15
C LYS A 302 -4.66 5.46 1.89
N GLY A 303 -3.49 5.34 1.25
CA GLY A 303 -3.30 4.53 0.05
C GLY A 303 -3.88 5.10 -1.25
N SER A 304 -4.27 6.38 -1.28
CA SER A 304 -4.95 7.01 -2.43
C SER A 304 -4.15 8.19 -3.04
N HIS A 305 -2.84 8.24 -2.81
CA HIS A 305 -1.92 9.19 -3.43
C HIS A 305 -0.48 8.75 -3.09
N GLY A 306 0.41 8.79 -4.08
CA GLY A 306 1.78 8.36 -3.84
C GLY A 306 2.67 8.32 -5.07
N ASP A 307 3.91 7.88 -4.82
CA ASP A 307 4.87 7.61 -5.88
C ASP A 307 4.59 6.18 -6.42
N VAL A 308 4.58 6.02 -7.74
CA VAL A 308 4.46 4.72 -8.40
C VAL A 308 5.85 4.15 -8.63
N VAL A 309 6.05 2.90 -8.23
CA VAL A 309 7.33 2.21 -8.33
C VAL A 309 7.23 1.03 -9.29
N PHE A 310 8.25 0.90 -10.13
CA PHE A 310 8.40 -0.15 -11.13
C PHE A 310 9.66 -0.96 -10.86
N LEU A 311 9.63 -2.25 -11.16
CA LEU A 311 10.77 -3.17 -11.08
C LEU A 311 10.90 -3.93 -12.40
N THR A 312 12.08 -3.89 -13.00
CA THR A 312 12.39 -4.63 -14.24
C THR A 312 13.20 -5.89 -13.95
N SER A 313 13.18 -6.86 -14.88
CA SER A 313 13.96 -8.11 -14.77
C SER A 313 15.47 -7.92 -14.71
N ARG A 314 15.94 -6.73 -15.08
CA ARG A 314 17.33 -6.29 -14.96
C ARG A 314 17.69 -5.75 -13.58
N GLY A 315 16.76 -5.76 -12.63
CA GLY A 315 16.95 -5.26 -11.27
C GLY A 315 16.91 -3.73 -11.16
N GLU A 316 16.39 -3.05 -12.18
CA GLU A 316 16.20 -1.59 -12.15
C GLU A 316 14.89 -1.28 -11.42
N VAL A 317 14.98 -0.48 -10.36
CA VAL A 317 13.83 0.02 -9.60
C VAL A 317 13.69 1.51 -9.86
N THR A 318 12.56 1.91 -10.42
CA THR A 318 12.33 3.30 -10.84
C THR A 318 11.07 3.84 -10.16
N ALA A 319 11.15 5.07 -9.63
CA ALA A 319 10.03 5.73 -8.98
C ALA A 319 9.62 7.03 -9.69
N TYR A 320 8.32 7.17 -9.91
CA TYR A 320 7.69 8.34 -10.51
C TYR A 320 6.60 8.88 -9.58
N SER A 321 6.49 10.20 -9.52
CA SER A 321 5.38 10.89 -8.86
C SER A 321 4.45 11.43 -9.95
N PRO A 322 3.12 11.36 -9.78
CA PRO A 322 2.20 12.07 -10.68
C PRO A 322 2.44 13.58 -10.59
N GLY A 323 2.29 14.28 -11.71
CA GLY A 323 2.39 15.73 -11.78
C GLY A 323 1.17 16.43 -11.16
N LEU A 324 1.39 17.64 -10.62
CA LEU A 324 0.37 18.45 -9.93
C LEU A 324 -0.85 18.83 -10.81
N HIS A 325 -0.73 18.77 -12.13
CA HIS A 325 -1.78 19.17 -13.07
C HIS A 325 -2.31 17.98 -13.90
N GLY A 326 -2.02 16.74 -13.51
CA GLY A 326 -2.49 15.54 -14.21
C GLY A 326 -1.85 15.30 -15.57
N GLN A 327 -0.92 16.16 -15.99
CA GLN A 327 -0.14 16.01 -17.21
C GLN A 327 1.33 15.93 -16.80
N ASP A 328 1.94 14.80 -17.15
CA ASP A 328 3.33 14.39 -16.88
C ASP A 328 3.58 13.75 -15.51
N ALA A 329 4.61 12.89 -15.49
CA ALA A 329 5.16 12.30 -14.29
C ALA A 329 6.52 12.91 -13.96
N LEU A 330 6.72 13.22 -12.68
CA LEU A 330 7.98 13.69 -12.14
C LEU A 330 8.84 12.48 -11.77
N TRP A 331 9.98 12.32 -12.45
CA TRP A 331 10.98 11.34 -12.05
C TRP A 331 11.52 11.67 -10.65
N ARG A 332 11.64 10.65 -9.80
CA ARG A 332 12.11 10.81 -8.42
C ARG A 332 13.51 10.26 -8.26
N TRP A 333 13.68 8.98 -8.59
CA TRP A 333 14.93 8.26 -8.47
C TRP A 333 14.87 6.97 -9.29
N GLN A 334 16.04 6.43 -9.60
CA GLN A 334 16.21 5.12 -10.19
C GLN A 334 17.41 4.45 -9.51
N LEU A 335 17.27 3.17 -9.19
CA LEU A 335 18.31 2.36 -8.56
C LEU A 335 18.53 1.09 -9.38
N LEU A 336 19.78 0.68 -9.51
CA LEU A 336 20.13 -0.66 -9.98
C LEU A 336 20.39 -1.54 -8.75
N THR A 337 19.73 -2.69 -8.70
CA THR A 337 19.76 -3.63 -7.59
C THR A 337 20.03 -5.04 -8.12
N GLY A 338 20.42 -5.98 -7.26
CA GLY A 338 20.57 -7.38 -7.66
C GLY A 338 19.26 -8.19 -7.65
N ALA A 339 18.11 -7.54 -7.48
CA ALA A 339 16.78 -8.16 -7.64
C ALA A 339 16.46 -8.42 -9.12
N THR A 340 17.31 -9.20 -9.80
CA THR A 340 17.18 -9.58 -11.21
C THR A 340 16.46 -10.93 -11.33
N TRP A 341 15.88 -11.23 -12.48
CA TRP A 341 15.34 -12.57 -12.76
C TRP A 341 15.29 -12.83 -14.26
N THR A 342 15.20 -14.10 -14.64
CA THR A 342 14.96 -14.50 -16.02
C THR A 342 14.00 -15.68 -16.07
N ASN A 343 13.00 -15.60 -16.95
CA ASN A 343 12.02 -16.67 -17.18
C ASN A 343 12.08 -17.15 -18.63
N LEU A 344 13.27 -17.08 -19.24
CA LEU A 344 13.45 -17.46 -20.64
C LEU A 344 13.20 -18.97 -20.81
N PRO A 345 12.45 -19.37 -21.85
CA PRO A 345 12.28 -20.79 -22.14
C PRO A 345 13.65 -21.41 -22.44
N SER A 346 14.03 -22.42 -21.66
CA SER A 346 15.31 -23.11 -21.86
C SER A 346 15.34 -23.72 -23.27
N PRO A 347 16.43 -23.56 -24.04
CA PRO A 347 16.57 -24.16 -25.37
C PRO A 347 16.52 -25.70 -25.34
N SER A 348 16.65 -26.30 -24.16
CA SER A 348 16.59 -27.75 -23.94
C SER A 348 15.18 -28.30 -23.73
N GLY A 349 14.14 -27.45 -23.68
CA GLY A 349 12.76 -27.88 -23.40
C GLY A 349 12.53 -28.38 -21.97
N MET A 350 13.54 -28.30 -21.10
CA MET A 350 13.37 -28.56 -19.67
C MET A 350 12.73 -27.34 -19.01
N MET A 351 11.53 -27.50 -18.44
CA MET A 351 10.89 -26.46 -17.63
C MET A 351 11.71 -26.26 -16.35
N GLU A 352 12.58 -25.25 -16.33
CA GLU A 352 13.06 -24.68 -15.08
C GLU A 352 11.88 -24.00 -14.36
N SER A 353 11.90 -24.03 -13.03
CA SER A 353 10.84 -23.41 -12.23
C SER A 353 10.79 -21.91 -12.49
N LEU A 354 9.63 -21.41 -12.94
CA LEU A 354 9.38 -19.99 -13.18
C LEU A 354 9.70 -19.17 -11.92
N VAL A 355 10.55 -18.16 -12.06
CA VAL A 355 10.88 -17.21 -11.00
C VAL A 355 9.75 -16.20 -10.88
N VAL A 356 9.28 -16.00 -9.63
CA VAL A 356 8.24 -15.04 -9.31
C VAL A 356 8.86 -13.82 -8.63
N PRO A 357 9.05 -12.71 -9.35
CA PRO A 357 9.59 -11.50 -8.74
C PRO A 357 8.62 -10.93 -7.71
N THR A 358 9.14 -10.18 -6.74
CA THR A 358 8.31 -9.50 -5.74
C THR A 358 8.57 -8.01 -5.76
N LEU A 359 7.50 -7.23 -5.96
CA LEU A 359 7.51 -5.79 -5.70
C LEU A 359 6.35 -5.47 -4.75
N LYS A 360 6.65 -5.05 -3.52
CA LYS A 360 5.64 -4.75 -2.47
C LYS A 360 6.08 -3.57 -1.63
N SER A 361 5.13 -2.78 -1.15
CA SER A 361 5.35 -1.86 -0.03
C SER A 361 4.92 -2.53 1.27
N PHE A 362 5.61 -2.23 2.36
CA PHE A 362 5.29 -2.74 3.69
C PHE A 362 5.83 -1.82 4.79
N HIS A 363 5.33 -1.97 6.00
CA HIS A 363 5.86 -1.25 7.17
C HIS A 363 6.94 -2.09 7.85
N LEU A 364 8.04 -1.49 8.31
CA LEU A 364 9.06 -2.19 9.10
C LEU A 364 8.58 -2.60 10.51
N ARG A 365 7.43 -2.05 10.93
CA ARG A 365 6.80 -2.26 12.24
C ARG A 365 5.29 -2.18 12.07
N ALA A 366 4.55 -2.96 12.84
CA ALA A 366 3.08 -3.03 12.73
C ALA A 366 2.32 -1.69 12.83
N HIS A 367 2.92 -0.64 13.40
CA HIS A 367 2.28 0.67 13.61
C HIS A 367 3.09 1.84 13.02
N ASP A 368 4.01 1.54 12.11
CA ASP A 368 4.74 2.61 11.42
C ASP A 368 3.80 3.35 10.46
N LYS A 369 4.09 4.64 10.22
CA LYS A 369 3.37 5.42 9.21
C LYS A 369 4.07 5.35 7.86
N GLN A 370 5.37 5.10 7.86
CA GLN A 370 6.15 5.06 6.65
C GLN A 370 6.21 3.63 6.12
N GLU A 371 5.96 3.47 4.83
CA GLU A 371 6.18 2.22 4.12
C GLU A 371 7.58 2.23 3.50
N VAL A 372 8.19 1.05 3.40
CA VAL A 372 9.41 0.80 2.65
C VAL A 372 9.07 -0.16 1.50
N ILE A 373 9.96 -0.22 0.51
CA ILE A 373 9.76 -1.01 -0.70
C ILE A 373 10.60 -2.28 -0.59
N LEU A 374 10.01 -3.44 -0.84
CA LEU A 374 10.71 -4.70 -1.10
C LEU A 374 10.72 -4.95 -2.61
N ALA A 375 11.91 -5.12 -3.17
CA ALA A 375 12.11 -5.67 -4.51
C ALA A 375 12.90 -6.98 -4.39
N ALA A 376 12.40 -8.07 -4.98
CA ALA A 376 13.07 -9.36 -4.94
C ALA A 376 13.08 -10.04 -6.30
N GLY A 377 14.25 -10.58 -6.64
CA GLY A 377 14.51 -11.34 -7.86
C GLY A 377 14.74 -12.82 -7.56
N ASP A 378 15.65 -13.44 -8.30
CA ASP A 378 15.99 -14.86 -8.20
C ASP A 378 16.89 -15.18 -6.98
N GLN A 379 17.91 -14.35 -6.74
CA GLN A 379 18.97 -14.61 -5.75
C GLN A 379 19.06 -13.52 -4.69
N GLU A 380 18.43 -12.37 -4.88
CA GLU A 380 18.53 -11.25 -3.96
C GLU A 380 17.18 -10.57 -3.75
N ALA A 381 16.90 -10.23 -2.49
CA ALA A 381 15.83 -9.34 -2.09
C ALA A 381 16.39 -8.08 -1.43
N VAL A 382 16.00 -6.92 -1.93
CA VAL A 382 16.47 -5.62 -1.45
C VAL A 382 15.32 -4.82 -0.85
N VAL A 383 15.64 -4.11 0.22
CA VAL A 383 14.70 -3.18 0.86
C VAL A 383 15.17 -1.76 0.64
N ILE A 384 14.27 -0.95 0.10
CA ILE A 384 14.53 0.40 -0.40
C ILE A 384 13.65 1.38 0.37
N SER A 385 14.22 2.53 0.74
CA SER A 385 13.46 3.63 1.34
C SER A 385 12.60 4.34 0.28
N PRO A 386 11.51 5.03 0.68
CA PRO A 386 10.74 5.87 -0.25
C PRO A 386 11.56 6.93 -0.99
N SER A 387 12.70 7.36 -0.41
CA SER A 387 13.62 8.32 -1.03
C SER A 387 14.59 7.70 -2.03
N GLY A 388 14.56 6.39 -2.24
CA GLY A 388 15.47 5.71 -3.17
C GLY A 388 16.84 5.42 -2.58
N SER A 389 16.93 5.10 -1.29
CA SER A 389 18.17 4.59 -0.69
C SER A 389 18.02 3.12 -0.29
N LEU A 390 19.06 2.32 -0.54
CA LEU A 390 19.12 0.94 -0.12
C LEU A 390 19.24 0.85 1.40
N LEU A 391 18.29 0.18 2.05
CA LEU A 391 18.26 0.01 3.51
C LEU A 391 18.85 -1.33 3.96
N ALA A 392 18.62 -2.39 3.19
CA ALA A 392 19.18 -3.71 3.41
C ALA A 392 19.10 -4.55 2.12
N SER A 393 19.90 -5.62 2.10
CA SER A 393 19.84 -6.70 1.12
C SER A 393 19.80 -8.04 1.85
N VAL A 394 19.13 -9.02 1.25
CA VAL A 394 18.95 -10.38 1.72
C VAL A 394 19.25 -11.32 0.56
N GLU A 395 20.27 -12.15 0.72
CA GLU A 395 20.57 -13.22 -0.23
C GLU A 395 19.53 -14.35 -0.08
N LEU A 396 18.92 -14.75 -1.19
CA LEU A 396 17.91 -15.79 -1.26
C LEU A 396 18.61 -17.13 -1.54
N PRO A 397 18.38 -18.17 -0.72
CA PRO A 397 19.03 -19.47 -0.89
C PRO A 397 18.59 -20.25 -2.13
N ALA A 398 17.44 -19.89 -2.71
CA ALA A 398 16.91 -20.43 -3.97
C ALA A 398 15.83 -19.51 -4.54
N SER A 399 15.54 -19.67 -5.84
CA SER A 399 14.60 -18.82 -6.55
C SER A 399 13.17 -18.90 -6.00
N PRO A 400 12.48 -17.76 -5.83
CA PRO A 400 11.11 -17.72 -5.35
C PRO A 400 10.15 -18.32 -6.38
N THR A 401 9.33 -19.26 -5.92
CA THR A 401 8.20 -19.82 -6.68
C THR A 401 6.92 -19.01 -6.49
N HIS A 402 6.90 -18.12 -5.50
CA HIS A 402 5.80 -17.25 -5.13
C HIS A 402 6.36 -15.91 -4.68
N ALA A 403 5.54 -14.85 -4.77
CA ALA A 403 5.93 -13.55 -4.23
C ALA A 403 6.20 -13.67 -2.72
N LEU A 404 7.28 -13.04 -2.24
CA LEU A 404 7.66 -13.08 -0.83
C LEU A 404 6.50 -12.60 0.06
N VAL A 405 6.28 -13.32 1.15
CA VAL A 405 5.23 -13.03 2.13
C VAL A 405 5.83 -12.22 3.26
N LEU A 406 5.14 -11.14 3.65
CA LEU A 406 5.61 -10.15 4.62
C LEU A 406 4.67 -10.16 5.81
N GLU A 407 5.04 -10.89 6.85
CA GLU A 407 4.21 -11.12 8.02
C GLU A 407 5.08 -11.26 9.26
N ASP A 408 4.52 -10.90 10.42
CA ASP A 408 5.18 -11.07 11.72
C ASP A 408 4.90 -12.50 12.24
N PHE A 409 5.72 -13.47 11.84
CA PHE A 409 5.49 -14.87 12.21
C PHE A 409 6.01 -15.21 13.61
N ASN A 410 6.91 -14.40 14.16
CA ASN A 410 7.46 -14.58 15.51
C ASN A 410 6.74 -13.72 16.57
N ASN A 411 5.83 -12.85 16.13
CA ASN A 411 5.02 -11.94 16.94
C ASN A 411 5.85 -10.95 17.77
N ASP A 412 6.97 -10.45 17.21
CA ASP A 412 7.86 -9.45 17.84
C ASP A 412 7.51 -7.99 17.47
N GLY A 413 6.51 -7.79 16.61
CA GLY A 413 6.03 -6.51 16.12
C GLY A 413 6.85 -5.92 14.96
N LEU A 414 7.81 -6.66 14.42
CA LEU A 414 8.54 -6.37 13.19
C LEU A 414 8.02 -7.23 12.04
N THR A 415 8.30 -6.81 10.81
CA THR A 415 7.86 -7.57 9.64
C THR A 415 8.96 -8.53 9.20
N ASP A 416 8.64 -9.81 9.28
CA ASP A 416 9.51 -10.87 8.81
C ASP A 416 9.22 -11.20 7.33
N ILE A 417 10.16 -11.89 6.71
CA ILE A 417 10.08 -12.28 5.29
C ILE A 417 10.01 -13.79 5.21
N ILE A 418 9.03 -14.31 4.47
CA ILE A 418 8.89 -15.75 4.18
C ILE A 418 9.10 -15.97 2.69
N LEU A 419 10.06 -16.84 2.37
CA LEU A 419 10.40 -17.27 1.02
C LEU A 419 9.91 -18.69 0.77
N LEU A 420 9.15 -18.86 -0.31
CA LEU A 420 8.67 -20.16 -0.78
C LEU A 420 9.43 -20.56 -2.04
N THR A 421 10.16 -21.68 -1.98
CA THR A 421 10.92 -22.22 -3.10
C THR A 421 10.43 -23.63 -3.44
N SER A 422 10.92 -24.18 -4.55
CA SER A 422 10.66 -25.58 -4.90
C SER A 422 11.23 -26.57 -3.88
N SER A 423 12.29 -26.18 -3.15
CA SER A 423 13.00 -27.03 -2.19
C SER A 423 12.48 -26.94 -0.75
N GLY A 424 11.78 -25.86 -0.39
CA GLY A 424 11.28 -25.66 0.96
C GLY A 424 10.77 -24.26 1.25
N VAL A 425 10.55 -24.00 2.55
CA VAL A 425 10.14 -22.68 3.07
C VAL A 425 11.24 -22.15 3.98
N TYR A 426 11.61 -20.88 3.75
CA TYR A 426 12.63 -20.16 4.51
C TYR A 426 12.00 -18.95 5.20
N GLY A 427 12.34 -18.74 6.47
CA GLY A 427 11.88 -17.61 7.27
C GLY A 427 13.05 -16.71 7.67
N PHE A 428 12.96 -15.43 7.34
CA PHE A 428 13.93 -14.41 7.69
C PHE A 428 13.36 -13.42 8.70
N VAL A 429 13.99 -13.31 9.86
CA VAL A 429 13.54 -12.44 10.95
C VAL A 429 14.21 -11.08 10.87
N GLN A 430 13.44 -10.02 11.04
CA GLN A 430 13.97 -8.66 11.10
C GLN A 430 14.71 -8.42 12.42
N THR A 431 15.99 -8.05 12.36
CA THR A 431 16.79 -7.70 13.54
C THR A 431 17.14 -6.22 13.58
N ARG A 432 17.05 -5.63 14.77
CA ARG A 432 17.50 -4.26 15.03
C ARG A 432 18.95 -4.31 15.48
N GLN A 433 19.86 -3.87 14.62
CA GLN A 433 21.22 -3.58 15.05
C GLN A 433 21.27 -2.14 15.59
N PRO A 434 21.45 -1.92 16.91
CA PRO A 434 21.74 -0.59 17.40
C PRO A 434 23.03 -0.10 16.75
N GLY A 435 23.05 1.15 16.29
CA GLY A 435 24.21 1.72 15.61
C GLY A 435 25.44 1.68 16.50
N ALA A 436 26.32 0.70 16.28
CA ALA A 436 27.53 0.48 17.08
C ALA A 436 28.43 1.72 17.11
N LEU A 437 28.38 2.55 16.05
CA LEU A 437 29.14 3.80 15.96
C LEU A 437 28.73 4.82 17.02
N PHE A 438 27.43 5.06 17.24
CA PHE A 438 26.99 6.03 18.26
C PHE A 438 27.26 5.56 19.68
N PHE A 439 27.12 4.25 19.92
CA PHE A 439 27.46 3.68 21.22
C PHE A 439 28.98 3.75 21.47
N SER A 440 29.79 3.38 20.48
CA SER A 440 31.25 3.43 20.57
C SER A 440 31.78 4.85 20.72
N THR A 441 31.20 5.84 20.04
CA THR A 441 31.61 7.25 20.18
C THR A 441 31.22 7.79 21.55
N LEU A 442 30.02 7.49 22.05
CA LEU A 442 29.58 7.92 23.36
C LEU A 442 30.45 7.32 24.47
N VAL A 443 30.73 6.00 24.40
CA VAL A 443 31.65 5.33 25.33
C VAL A 443 33.06 5.93 25.22
N GLY A 444 33.55 6.19 24.01
CA GLY A 444 34.83 6.86 23.79
C GLY A 444 34.89 8.26 24.43
N CYS A 445 33.87 9.10 24.20
CA CYS A 445 33.75 10.41 24.83
C CYS A 445 33.71 10.31 26.36
N LEU A 446 33.00 9.33 26.91
CA LEU A 446 32.89 9.13 28.35
C LEU A 446 34.23 8.73 28.98
N ILE A 447 35.01 7.87 28.32
CA ILE A 447 36.37 7.50 28.75
C ILE A 447 37.29 8.71 28.75
N VAL A 448 37.23 9.57 27.72
CA VAL A 448 38.02 10.81 27.66
C VAL A 448 37.66 11.76 28.81
N ILE A 449 36.37 11.96 29.07
CA ILE A 449 35.89 12.80 30.18
C ILE A 449 36.38 12.24 31.53
N MET A 450 36.28 10.92 31.75
CA MET A 450 36.80 10.29 32.95
C MET A 450 38.31 10.49 33.10
N GLY A 451 39.07 10.39 32.00
CA GLY A 451 40.51 10.68 31.99
C GLY A 451 40.83 12.12 32.37
N ILE A 452 40.10 13.10 31.82
CA ILE A 452 40.27 14.53 32.15
C ILE A 452 39.95 14.78 33.63
N ILE A 453 38.86 14.20 34.15
CA ILE A 453 38.49 14.34 35.57
C ILE A 453 39.56 13.72 36.46
N PHE A 454 40.05 12.53 36.14
CA PHE A 454 41.10 11.86 36.90
C PHE A 454 42.39 12.69 36.95
N VAL A 455 42.85 13.21 35.80
CA VAL A 455 44.03 14.08 35.73
C VAL A 455 43.80 15.38 36.50
N SER A 456 42.64 16.01 36.36
CA SER A 456 42.29 17.25 37.09
C SER A 456 42.26 17.02 38.61
N GLN A 457 41.67 15.92 39.08
CA GLN A 457 41.67 15.56 40.49
C GLN A 457 43.08 15.26 41.01
N HIS A 458 43.89 14.55 40.23
CA HIS A 458 45.28 14.24 40.59
C HIS A 458 46.12 15.53 40.72
N LEU A 459 46.04 16.43 39.75
CA LEU A 459 46.76 17.72 39.79
C LEU A 459 46.26 18.63 40.95
N ASN A 460 44.95 18.64 41.21
CA ASN A 460 44.37 19.39 42.33
C ASN A 460 44.70 18.79 43.70
N SER A 461 44.97 17.48 43.79
CA SER A 461 45.44 16.83 45.02
C SER A 461 46.89 17.18 45.33
N ILE A 462 47.74 17.25 44.30
CA ILE A 462 49.17 17.62 44.43
C ILE A 462 49.32 19.09 44.83
N SER A 463 48.48 20.00 44.29
CA SER A 463 48.56 21.43 44.59
C SER A 463 48.09 21.82 45.99
N LYS A 464 47.33 20.95 46.69
CA LYS A 464 46.88 21.16 48.07
C LYS A 464 47.82 20.60 49.15
N GLY A 465 48.96 20.01 48.76
CA GLY A 465 49.91 19.34 49.64
C GLY A 465 51.03 20.19 50.25
N LYS A 466 50.82 21.49 50.55
CA LYS A 466 51.72 22.26 51.42
C LYS A 466 50.94 23.11 52.43
N PRO A 467 50.78 22.66 53.68
CA PRO A 467 50.44 23.57 54.76
C PRO A 467 51.65 24.46 55.05
N ARG A 468 51.43 25.78 55.04
CA ARG A 468 52.38 26.76 55.60
C ARG A 468 52.47 26.51 57.11
N THR A 469 53.60 26.01 57.58
CA THR A 469 54.00 26.12 58.99
C THR A 469 54.83 27.37 59.18
N SER A 470 54.26 28.31 59.93
CA SER A 470 54.94 29.37 60.69
C SER A 470 56.02 28.78 61.62
N GLY A 471 57.13 29.49 61.82
CA GLY A 471 58.04 29.19 62.93
C GLY A 471 59.51 29.59 62.70
N GLU A 472 59.79 30.86 62.91
CA GLU A 472 60.96 31.45 63.59
C GLU A 472 61.95 30.47 64.26
N TYR A 473 63.25 30.58 63.93
CA TYR A 473 64.40 30.59 64.87
C TYR A 473 65.73 30.67 64.07
N ARG A 474 66.31 31.87 63.95
CA ARG A 474 67.67 32.17 64.39
C ARG A 474 67.97 33.66 64.33
#